data_AF-A0ABD2YGF2-F1
#
_entry.id   AF-A0ABD2YGF2-F1
#
_cell.length_a   1.000
_cell.length_b   1.000
_cell.length_c   1.000
_cell.angle_alpha   90.00
_cell.angle_beta   90.00
_cell.angle_gamma   90.00
#
_symmetry.space_group_name_H-M   'P 1'
#
loop_
_entity.id
_entity.type
_entity.pdbx_description
1 polymer ?
#
loop_
_entity_poly.entity_id
_entity_poly.type
_entity_poly.pdbx_seq_one_letter_code
_entity_poly.pdbx_strand_id
1 'polypeptide(L)' 'MVGKALFDGQLLDVHFKVTYHDIEAIDPDYFKNLKWMLENDISDILDLTFSIDADEEKLILYERTEV' A
#
# COMPACT_ATOMS: atom_id res chain seq x y z
N MET A 1 6.27 12.09 -18.99
CA MET A 1 7.47 11.55 -19.67
C MET A 1 7.35 10.05 -19.93
N VAL A 2 6.82 9.23 -19.01
CA VAL A 2 6.57 7.79 -19.19
C VAL A 2 5.71 7.47 -20.42
N GLY A 3 4.62 8.22 -20.64
CA GLY A 3 3.74 8.01 -21.80
C GLY A 3 4.41 8.22 -23.17
N LYS A 4 5.43 9.08 -23.26
CA LYS A 4 6.19 9.29 -24.51
C LYS A 4 7.18 8.14 -24.75
N ALA A 5 7.86 7.67 -23.71
CA ALA A 5 8.77 6.53 -23.82
C ALA A 5 8.05 5.23 -24.18
N LEU A 6 6.83 5.01 -23.66
CA LEU A 6 5.96 3.91 -24.09
C LEU A 6 5.55 4.03 -25.58
N PHE A 7 5.20 5.24 -26.02
CA PHE A 7 4.82 5.51 -27.42
C PHE A 7 6.01 5.35 -28.40
N ASP A 8 7.20 5.80 -27.99
CA ASP A 8 8.44 5.72 -28.78
C ASP A 8 9.09 4.31 -28.74
N GLY A 9 8.44 3.32 -28.10
CA GLY A 9 8.92 1.94 -28.00
C GLY A 9 10.20 1.78 -27.17
N GLN A 10 10.47 2.74 -26.27
CA GLN A 10 11.64 2.72 -25.41
C GLN A 10 11.41 1.77 -24.23
N LEU A 11 12.36 0.87 -24.00
CA LEU A 11 12.39 0.02 -22.82
C LEU A 11 12.53 0.88 -21.56
N LEU A 12 11.50 0.86 -20.72
CA LEU A 12 11.58 1.37 -19.36
C LEU A 12 11.69 0.16 -18.43
N ASP A 13 12.69 0.18 -17.55
CA ASP A 13 12.76 -0.76 -16.44
C ASP A 13 11.78 -0.30 -15.34
N VAL A 14 10.51 -0.73 -15.45
CA VAL A 14 9.45 -0.38 -14.49
C VAL A 14 8.88 -1.63 -13.87
N HIS A 15 8.89 -1.65 -12.55
CA HIS A 15 8.29 -2.70 -11.75
C HIS A 15 6.93 -2.24 -11.23
N PHE A 16 5.85 -2.69 -11.87
CA PHE A 16 4.46 -2.33 -11.50
C PHE A 16 3.82 -3.29 -10.49
N LYS A 17 4.56 -4.29 -10.00
CA LYS A 17 4.01 -5.26 -9.05
C LYS A 17 4.10 -4.67 -7.65
N VAL A 18 2.98 -4.19 -7.15
CA VAL A 18 2.85 -3.73 -5.76
C VAL A 18 2.60 -4.94 -4.87
N THR A 19 3.34 -5.01 -3.78
CA THR A 19 3.25 -6.02 -2.72
C THR A 19 3.10 -5.31 -1.37
N TYR A 20 2.63 -6.03 -0.34
CA TYR A 20 2.51 -5.43 0.99
C TYR A 20 3.87 -4.99 1.59
N HIS A 21 4.98 -5.52 1.09
CA HIS A 21 6.33 -5.07 1.47
C HIS A 21 6.60 -3.63 1.07
N ASP A 22 5.98 -3.15 -0.02
CA ASP A 22 6.15 -1.77 -0.47
C ASP A 22 5.51 -0.76 0.51
N ILE A 23 4.61 -1.23 1.39
CA ILE A 23 4.00 -0.43 2.45
C ILE A 23 5.04 -0.01 3.49
N GLU A 24 6.07 -0.82 3.77
CA GLU A 24 7.10 -0.47 4.78
C GLU A 24 7.78 0.88 4.48
N ALA A 25 7.97 1.19 3.20
CA ALA A 25 8.57 2.45 2.75
C ALA A 25 7.61 3.65 2.83
N ILE A 26 6.29 3.39 2.97
CA ILE A 26 5.22 4.40 3.00
C ILE A 26 4.76 4.63 4.44
N ASP A 27 4.47 3.54 5.14
CA ASP A 27 4.00 3.49 6.52
C ASP A 27 4.60 2.25 7.22
N PRO A 28 5.72 2.43 7.94
CA PRO A 28 6.41 1.33 8.61
C PRO A 28 5.61 0.78 9.80
N ASP A 29 4.69 1.54 10.38
CA ASP A 29 3.90 1.09 11.53
C ASP A 29 2.69 0.28 11.06
N TYR A 30 2.01 0.70 10.00
CA TYR A 30 0.98 -0.11 9.35
C TYR A 30 1.57 -1.42 8.79
N PHE A 31 2.76 -1.38 8.20
CA PHE A 31 3.46 -2.59 7.76
C PHE A 31 3.73 -3.59 8.91
N LYS A 32 4.17 -3.12 10.08
CA LYS A 32 4.38 -3.99 11.25
C LYS A 32 3.09 -4.67 11.69
N ASN A 33 1.98 -3.93 11.72
CA ASN A 33 0.67 -4.46 12.08
C ASN A 33 0.22 -5.52 11.08
N LEU A 34 0.34 -5.26 9.77
CA LEU A 34 0.05 -6.23 8.72
C LEU A 34 0.91 -7.49 8.85
N LYS A 35 2.20 -7.33 9.08
CA LYS A 35 3.14 -8.44 9.25
C LYS A 35 2.78 -9.29 10.48
N TRP A 36 2.45 -8.65 11.61
CA TRP A 36 2.04 -9.35 12.82
C TRP A 36 0.76 -10.16 12.59
N MET A 37 -0.23 -9.60 11.88
CA MET A 37 -1.47 -10.31 11.52
C MET A 37 -1.24 -11.51 10.59
N LEU A 38 -0.20 -11.47 9.75
CA LEU A 38 0.19 -12.60 8.90
C LEU A 38 0.96 -13.69 9.67
N GLU A 39 1.66 -13.32 10.74
CA GLU A 39 2.50 -14.22 11.53
C GLU A 39 1.76 -14.85 12.73
N ASN A 40 0.58 -14.33 13.10
CA ASN A 40 -0.20 -14.76 14.26
C ASN A 40 -1.64 -15.10 13.88
N ASP A 41 -2.27 -16.02 14.63
CA ASP A 41 -3.70 -16.28 14.47
C ASP A 41 -4.49 -15.12 15.08
N ILE A 42 -5.26 -14.43 14.23
CA ILE A 42 -6.04 -13.25 14.59
C ILE A 42 -7.54 -13.54 14.80
N SER A 43 -7.97 -14.79 14.59
CA SER A 43 -9.40 -15.15 14.52
C SER A 43 -10.17 -14.83 15.80
N ASP A 44 -9.49 -14.91 16.95
CA ASP A 44 -10.07 -14.65 18.28
C ASP A 44 -9.69 -13.27 18.85
N ILE A 45 -8.89 -12.47 18.12
CA ILE A 45 -8.32 -11.21 18.60
C ILE A 45 -8.91 -10.01 17.87
N LEU A 46 -9.19 -10.15 16.57
CA LEU A 46 -9.63 -9.06 15.71
C LEU A 46 -10.84 -9.50 14.87
N ASP A 47 -11.98 -8.82 15.03
CA ASP A 47 -13.17 -9.00 14.19
C ASP A 47 -13.08 -8.08 12.96
N LEU A 48 -12.25 -8.49 11.99
CA LEU A 48 -12.02 -7.73 10.76
C LEU A 48 -12.97 -8.20 9.66
N THR A 49 -13.53 -7.22 8.94
CA THR A 49 -14.30 -7.45 7.71
C THR A 49 -13.56 -6.84 6.52
N PHE A 50 -13.95 -7.22 5.30
CA PHE A 50 -13.36 -6.67 4.07
C PHE A 50 -13.87 -5.24 3.79
N SER A 51 -13.73 -4.35 4.76
CA SER A 51 -14.09 -2.94 4.67
C SER A 51 -13.07 -2.07 5.41
N ILE A 52 -12.97 -0.82 4.99
CA ILE A 52 -12.17 0.22 5.64
C ILE A 52 -13.10 1.36 6.03
N ASP A 53 -12.86 1.99 7.17
CA ASP A 53 -13.59 3.19 7.58
C ASP A 53 -13.22 4.37 6.67
N ALA A 54 -14.22 5.16 6.27
CA ALA A 54 -14.02 6.28 5.35
C ALA A 54 -13.07 7.37 5.92
N ASP A 55 -13.01 7.49 7.24
CA ASP A 55 -12.07 8.39 7.92
C ASP A 55 -10.62 7.87 7.85
N GLU A 56 -10.40 6.54 7.87
CA GLU A 56 -9.08 5.93 7.67
C GLU A 56 -8.62 6.00 6.22
N GLU A 57 -9.54 5.83 5.25
CA GLU A 57 -9.26 6.05 3.83
C GLU A 57 -8.68 7.46 3.61
N LYS A 58 -9.23 8.45 4.31
CA LYS A 58 -8.80 9.84 4.19
C LYS A 58 -7.38 10.06 4.72
N LEU A 59 -6.99 9.39 5.80
CA LEU A 59 -5.62 9.50 6.34
C LEU A 59 -4.60 8.89 5.37
N ILE A 60 -4.92 7.74 4.77
CA ILE A 60 -4.05 7.05 3.81
C ILE A 60 -3.89 7.86 2.50
N LEU A 61 -4.94 8.52 2.04
CA LEU A 61 -4.95 9.22 0.75
C LEU A 61 -4.54 10.71 0.83
N TYR A 62 -4.90 11.43 1.90
CA TYR A 62 -4.80 12.89 1.92
C TYR A 62 -3.59 13.44 2.68
N GLU A 63 -3.02 12.72 3.66
CA GLU A 63 -1.78 13.18 4.33
C GLU A 63 -0.57 13.22 3.37
N ARG A 64 -0.67 12.59 2.19
CA ARG A 64 0.37 12.59 1.16
C ARG A 64 0.18 13.65 0.06
N THR A 65 -0.87 14.47 0.13
CA THR A 65 -1.18 15.47 -0.92
C THR A 65 -0.83 16.90 -0.51
N GLU A 66 -0.30 17.12 0.70
CA GLU A 66 0.23 18.42 1.12
C GLU A 66 1.74 18.51 0.88
N VAL A 67 2.12 18.83 -0.37
CA VAL A 67 3.39 19.49 -0.76
C VAL A 67 3.15 20.51 -1.86
#